data_AF-A0A9E5SV31-F1
#
_entry.id   AF-A0A9E5SV31-F1
#
_cell.length_a   1.000
_cell.length_b   1.000
_cell.length_c   1.000
_cell.angle_alpha   90.00
_cell.angle_beta   90.00
_cell.angle_gamma   90.00
#
_symmetry.space_group_name_H-M   'P 1'
#
loop_
_entity.id
_entity.type
_entity.pdbx_description
1 polymer ?
#
loop_
_entity_poly.entity_id
_entity_poly.type
_entity_poly.pdbx_seq_one_letter_code
_entity_poly.pdbx_strand_id
1 'polypeptide(L)'
;MKCVYCGYPESKVVDSRPTEEGSSIRRRRECLSCKKRFTTYEKIDSLPLLVIKKNGDRVPFDSDKIKIGIIKACEKRPVPMQDIEALVASVEKAIFNSLRQEVTSKEIGELVMKGLKELDDVAYVRFASVYKEFKDVDTFMQELQRLLEEK
;
A
#
# COMPACT_ATOMS: atom_id res chain seq x y z
N MET A 1 -17.52 -8.08 -24.78
CA MET A 1 -16.33 -7.58 -25.51
C MET A 1 -16.69 -7.53 -26.98
N LYS A 2 -16.75 -6.31 -27.55
CA LYS A 2 -17.18 -6.07 -28.92
C LYS A 2 -16.19 -6.67 -29.92
N CYS A 3 -16.69 -7.33 -30.97
CA CYS A 3 -15.84 -7.88 -32.02
C CYS A 3 -15.17 -6.77 -32.81
N VAL A 4 -13.84 -6.84 -32.94
CA VAL A 4 -13.02 -5.85 -33.68
C VAL A 4 -13.27 -5.86 -35.20
N TYR A 5 -13.89 -6.91 -35.75
CA TYR A 5 -14.10 -7.04 -37.20
C TYR A 5 -15.50 -6.62 -37.66
N CYS A 6 -16.55 -6.92 -36.89
CA CYS A 6 -17.93 -6.66 -37.28
C CYS A 6 -18.72 -5.87 -36.24
N GLY A 7 -18.13 -5.53 -35.10
CA GLY A 7 -18.78 -4.73 -34.07
C GLY A 7 -19.84 -5.46 -33.23
N TYR A 8 -20.04 -6.76 -33.41
CA TYR A 8 -21.02 -7.53 -32.62
C TYR A 8 -20.63 -7.57 -31.12
N PRO A 9 -21.55 -7.34 -30.17
CA PRO A 9 -21.22 -7.16 -28.75
C PRO A 9 -20.77 -8.45 -28.04
N GLU A 10 -21.18 -9.60 -28.55
CA GLU A 10 -20.93 -10.90 -27.91
C GLU A 10 -19.76 -11.67 -28.54
N SER A 11 -18.99 -12.30 -27.67
CA SER A 11 -17.88 -13.17 -28.05
C SER A 11 -17.68 -14.25 -26.99
N LYS A 12 -17.26 -15.43 -27.42
CA LYS A 12 -16.95 -16.59 -26.58
C LYS A 12 -15.45 -16.66 -26.30
N VAL A 13 -15.05 -16.89 -25.05
CA VAL A 13 -13.65 -17.18 -24.69
C VAL A 13 -13.32 -18.62 -25.08
N VAL A 14 -12.23 -18.81 -25.81
CA VAL A 14 -11.78 -20.11 -26.34
C VAL A 14 -10.51 -20.61 -25.64
N ASP A 15 -9.59 -19.71 -25.32
CA ASP A 15 -8.32 -20.02 -24.66
C ASP A 15 -7.97 -18.87 -23.71
N SER A 16 -7.47 -19.19 -22.52
CA SER A 16 -7.06 -18.20 -21.50
C SER A 16 -5.71 -18.63 -20.93
N ARG A 17 -4.71 -17.76 -21.05
CA ARG A 17 -3.35 -18.02 -20.54
C ARG A 17 -2.89 -16.83 -19.68
N PRO A 18 -2.31 -17.07 -18.50
CA PRO A 18 -1.59 -16.03 -17.78
C PRO A 18 -0.36 -15.61 -18.60
N THR A 19 0.02 -14.34 -18.51
CA THR A 19 1.32 -13.86 -19.01
C THR A 19 2.39 -14.06 -17.95
N GLU A 20 3.66 -14.20 -18.36
CA GLU A 20 4.79 -14.56 -17.49
C GLU A 20 4.97 -13.63 -16.28
N GLU A 21 4.53 -12.36 -16.38
CA GLU A 21 4.63 -11.38 -15.30
C GLU A 21 3.43 -11.39 -14.33
N GLY A 22 2.44 -12.28 -14.50
CA GLY A 22 1.27 -12.40 -13.62
C GLY A 22 0.30 -11.20 -13.61
N SER A 23 0.67 -10.09 -14.24
CA SER A 23 -0.06 -8.82 -14.28
C SER A 23 -1.15 -8.76 -15.35
N SER A 24 -1.19 -9.75 -16.26
CA SER A 24 -2.20 -9.80 -17.32
C SER A 24 -2.59 -11.21 -17.77
N ILE A 25 -3.83 -11.33 -18.24
CA ILE A 25 -4.40 -12.55 -18.79
C ILE A 25 -4.65 -12.34 -20.28
N ARG A 26 -4.04 -13.19 -21.11
CA ARG A 26 -4.30 -13.25 -22.54
C ARG A 26 -5.50 -14.16 -22.78
N ARG A 27 -6.57 -13.63 -23.37
CA ARG A 27 -7.75 -14.40 -23.78
C ARG A 27 -7.93 -14.41 -25.28
N ARG A 28 -8.03 -15.61 -25.88
CA ARG A 28 -8.49 -15.79 -27.27
C ARG A 28 -10.01 -15.83 -27.27
N ARG A 29 -10.64 -14.95 -28.04
CA ARG A 29 -12.09 -14.86 -28.18
C ARG A 29 -12.51 -15.16 -29.61
N GLU A 30 -13.70 -15.72 -29.77
CA GLU A 30 -14.36 -15.96 -31.05
C GLU A 30 -15.68 -15.18 -31.09
N CYS A 31 -15.91 -14.43 -32.18
CA CYS A 31 -17.17 -13.71 -32.37
C CYS A 31 -18.31 -14.69 -32.69
N LEU A 32 -19.46 -14.54 -32.02
CA LEU A 32 -20.61 -15.43 -32.26
C LEU A 32 -21.27 -15.20 -33.63
N SER A 33 -21.18 -13.97 -34.16
CA SER A 33 -21.73 -13.57 -35.47
C SER A 33 -20.79 -13.92 -36.64
N CYS A 34 -19.60 -13.33 -36.71
CA CYS A 34 -18.70 -13.51 -37.87
C CYS A 34 -17.70 -14.67 -37.75
N LYS A 35 -17.69 -15.40 -36.62
CA LYS A 35 -16.77 -16.53 -36.30
C LYS A 35 -15.28 -16.20 -36.34
N LYS A 36 -14.89 -14.94 -36.58
CA LYS A 36 -13.48 -14.51 -36.54
C LYS A 36 -12.97 -14.51 -35.10
N ARG A 37 -11.70 -14.89 -34.96
CA ARG A 37 -10.99 -14.95 -33.68
C ARG A 37 -10.12 -13.71 -33.47
N PHE A 38 -10.08 -13.23 -32.24
CA PHE A 38 -9.24 -12.10 -31.81
C PHE A 38 -8.70 -12.35 -30.41
N THR A 39 -7.63 -11.64 -30.05
CA THR A 39 -6.99 -11.78 -28.74
C THR A 39 -7.19 -10.51 -27.95
N THR A 40 -7.61 -10.63 -26.69
CA THR A 40 -7.71 -9.54 -25.73
C THR A 40 -6.71 -9.77 -24.61
N TYR A 41 -6.09 -8.70 -24.13
CA TYR A 41 -5.28 -8.72 -22.92
C TYR A 41 -6.08 -8.04 -21.83
N GLU A 42 -6.35 -8.76 -20.76
CA GLU A 42 -6.96 -8.21 -19.55
C GLU A 42 -5.81 -7.93 -18.59
N LYS A 43 -5.56 -6.65 -18.31
CA LYS A 43 -4.58 -6.21 -17.32
C LYS A 43 -5.31 -5.84 -16.05
N ILE A 44 -4.68 -6.11 -14.90
CA ILE A 44 -5.15 -5.53 -13.64
C ILE A 44 -4.96 -4.01 -13.78
N ASP A 45 -6.07 -3.27 -13.85
CA ASP A 45 -6.05 -1.82 -13.84
C ASP A 45 -5.87 -1.36 -12.39
N SER A 46 -4.64 -1.45 -11.89
CA SER A 46 -4.28 -0.87 -10.60
C SER A 46 -3.83 0.56 -10.84
N LEU A 47 -4.74 1.53 -10.66
CA LEU A 47 -4.32 2.91 -10.48
C LEU A 47 -3.35 2.93 -9.28
N PRO A 48 -2.13 3.48 -9.45
CA PRO A 48 -1.16 3.50 -8.37
C PRO A 48 -1.72 4.35 -7.23
N LEU A 49 -1.71 3.81 -6.02
CA LEU A 49 -2.05 4.57 -4.84
C LEU A 49 -1.06 5.74 -4.69
N LEU A 50 -1.58 6.95 -4.51
CA LEU A 50 -0.77 8.14 -4.32
C LEU A 50 -0.69 8.53 -2.85
N VAL A 51 0.49 8.98 -2.43
CA VAL A 51 0.74 9.54 -1.11
C VAL A 51 0.83 11.05 -1.20
N ILE A 52 -0.05 11.75 -0.49
CA ILE A 52 0.00 13.22 -0.34
C ILE A 52 0.99 13.54 0.80
N LYS A 53 2.11 14.16 0.47
CA LYS A 53 3.14 14.58 1.43
C LYS A 53 2.70 15.84 2.19
N LYS A 54 3.39 16.16 3.30
CA LYS A 54 3.12 17.36 4.13
C LYS A 54 3.13 18.67 3.33
N ASN A 55 3.95 18.75 2.28
CA ASN A 55 4.06 19.91 1.39
C ASN A 55 3.01 19.93 0.25
N GLY A 56 2.12 18.94 0.20
CA GLY A 56 1.08 18.80 -0.83
C GLY A 56 1.49 17.99 -2.06
N ASP A 57 2.76 17.58 -2.17
CA ASP A 57 3.23 16.78 -3.29
C ASP A 57 2.60 15.39 -3.30
N ARG A 58 2.22 14.92 -4.49
CA ARG A 58 1.72 13.56 -4.71
C ARG A 58 2.85 12.71 -5.25
N VAL A 59 3.16 11.63 -4.53
CA VAL A 59 4.14 10.64 -4.99
C VAL A 59 3.53 9.25 -4.96
N PRO A 60 3.97 8.32 -5.81
CA PRO A 60 3.54 6.93 -5.72
C PRO A 60 3.82 6.35 -4.32
N PHE A 61 2.89 5.54 -3.83
CA PHE A 61 3.09 4.75 -2.63
C PHE A 61 4.25 3.78 -2.81
N ASP A 62 5.09 3.70 -1.79
CA ASP A 62 6.32 2.93 -1.77
C ASP A 62 6.50 2.41 -0.35
N SER A 63 6.35 1.10 -0.17
CA SER A 63 6.42 0.44 1.13
C SER A 63 7.84 0.25 1.64
N ASP A 64 8.85 0.26 0.75
CA ASP A 64 10.24 0.23 1.18
C ASP A 64 10.59 1.48 2.00
N LYS A 65 9.99 2.63 1.66
CA LYS A 65 10.14 3.85 2.49
C LYS A 65 9.59 3.68 3.90
N ILE A 66 8.47 2.97 4.05
CA ILE A 66 7.88 2.67 5.36
C ILE A 66 8.80 1.72 6.13
N LYS A 67 9.25 0.65 5.48
CA LYS A 67 10.16 -0.35 6.03
C LYS A 67 11.45 0.29 6.55
N ILE A 68 12.10 1.13 5.74
CA ILE A 68 13.32 1.85 6.14
C ILE A 68 13.06 2.77 7.34
N GLY A 69 11.90 3.45 7.39
CA GLY A 69 11.52 4.28 8.52
C GLY A 69 11.37 3.49 9.83
N ILE A 70 10.72 2.32 9.76
CA ILE A 70 10.53 1.43 10.90
C ILE A 70 11.87 0.85 11.37
N ILE A 71 12.73 0.39 10.44
CA ILE A 71 14.05 -0.15 10.78
C ILE A 71 14.88 0.88 11.55
N LYS A 72 14.88 2.14 11.10
CA LYS A 72 15.58 3.24 11.81
C LYS A 72 15.03 3.47 13.21
N ALA A 73 13.70 3.40 13.39
CA ALA A 73 13.09 3.53 14.70
C ALA A 73 13.48 2.37 15.64
N CYS A 74 13.51 1.14 15.10
CA CYS A 74 13.86 -0.08 15.82
C CYS A 74 15.37 -0.32 15.99
N GLU A 75 16.23 0.62 15.58
CA GLU A 75 17.68 0.44 15.64
C GLU A 75 18.16 0.15 17.07
N LYS A 76 18.94 -0.93 17.28
CA LYS A 76 19.40 -1.41 18.59
C LYS A 76 18.26 -1.78 19.57
N ARG A 77 17.06 -2.10 19.06
CA ARG A 77 15.97 -2.69 19.83
C ARG A 77 15.86 -4.19 19.53
N PRO A 78 15.37 -5.01 20.48
CA PRO A 78 15.19 -6.44 20.27
C PRO A 78 13.92 -6.74 19.44
N VAL A 79 13.75 -6.07 18.30
CA VAL A 79 12.60 -6.27 17.40
C VAL A 79 13.08 -7.13 16.21
N PRO A 80 12.56 -8.35 16.02
CA PRO A 80 12.98 -9.20 14.93
C PRO A 80 12.49 -8.65 13.58
N MET A 81 13.25 -8.92 12.52
CA MET A 81 12.93 -8.45 11.18
C MET A 81 11.56 -8.91 10.69
N GLN A 82 11.14 -10.12 11.09
CA GLN A 82 9.84 -10.68 10.76
C GLN A 82 8.68 -9.82 11.28
N ASP A 83 8.81 -9.25 12.47
CA ASP A 83 7.77 -8.39 13.05
C ASP A 83 7.70 -7.03 12.35
N ILE A 84 8.85 -6.52 11.90
CA ILE A 84 8.92 -5.30 11.07
C ILE A 84 8.21 -5.53 9.73
N GLU A 85 8.47 -6.67 9.08
CA GLU A 85 7.82 -7.02 7.81
C GLU A 85 6.32 -7.24 7.98
N ALA A 86 5.91 -7.89 9.07
CA ALA A 86 4.49 -8.04 9.42
C ALA A 86 3.81 -6.70 9.65
N LEU A 87 4.47 -5.76 10.32
CA LEU A 87 3.98 -4.40 10.50
C LEU A 87 3.81 -3.68 9.16
N VAL A 88 4.84 -3.70 8.29
CA VAL A 88 4.76 -3.09 6.95
C VAL A 88 3.58 -3.67 6.16
N ALA A 89 3.44 -5.00 6.12
CA ALA A 89 2.36 -5.66 5.42
C ALA A 89 0.97 -5.29 5.98
N SER A 90 0.86 -5.13 7.31
CA SER A 90 -0.38 -4.68 7.95
C SER A 90 -0.76 -3.25 7.55
N VAL A 91 0.24 -2.36 7.45
CA VAL A 91 0.06 -0.96 7.05
C VAL A 91 -0.36 -0.90 5.58
N GLU A 92 0.34 -1.61 4.69
CA GLU A 92 -0.05 -1.75 3.29
C GLU A 92 -1.49 -2.24 3.15
N LYS A 93 -1.83 -3.33 3.84
CA LYS A 93 -3.18 -3.90 3.80
C LYS A 93 -4.24 -2.91 4.26
N ALA A 94 -4.00 -2.17 5.35
CA ALA A 94 -4.93 -1.15 5.84
C ALA A 94 -5.14 -0.02 4.83
N ILE A 95 -4.07 0.39 4.17
CA ILE A 95 -4.08 1.43 3.14
C ILE A 95 -4.85 0.96 1.90
N PHE A 96 -4.54 -0.22 1.36
CA PHE A 96 -5.23 -0.75 0.17
C PHE A 96 -6.70 -1.09 0.44
N ASN A 97 -7.04 -1.54 1.65
CA ASN A 97 -8.43 -1.79 2.05
C ASN A 97 -9.26 -0.52 2.21
N SER A 98 -8.64 0.66 2.26
CA SER A 98 -9.37 1.92 2.38
C SER A 98 -10.16 2.29 1.12
N LEU A 99 -9.92 1.60 -0.01
CA LEU A 99 -10.52 1.86 -1.33
C LEU A 99 -10.29 3.29 -1.86
N ARG A 100 -9.39 4.04 -1.23
CA ARG A 100 -8.99 5.39 -1.64
C ARG A 100 -7.85 5.32 -2.63
N GLN A 101 -7.82 6.26 -3.57
CA GLN A 101 -6.71 6.42 -4.51
C GLN A 101 -5.59 7.31 -3.96
N GLU A 102 -5.90 8.15 -2.96
CA GLU A 102 -4.94 9.03 -2.30
C GLU A 102 -4.99 8.81 -0.79
N VAL A 103 -3.81 8.74 -0.17
CA VAL A 103 -3.63 8.66 1.28
C VAL A 103 -2.60 9.67 1.72
N THR A 104 -2.82 10.33 2.84
CA THR A 104 -1.85 11.31 3.33
C THR A 104 -0.67 10.63 3.99
N SER A 105 0.52 11.23 3.92
CA SER A 105 1.67 10.76 4.70
C SER A 105 1.39 10.79 6.22
N LYS A 106 0.40 11.60 6.62
CA LYS A 106 -0.06 11.70 7.99
C LYS A 106 -0.72 10.39 8.45
N GLU A 107 -1.71 9.93 7.69
CA GLU A 107 -2.40 8.67 7.97
C GLU A 107 -1.46 7.47 7.98
N ILE A 108 -0.49 7.41 7.05
CA ILE A 108 0.53 6.35 7.03
C ILE A 108 1.35 6.36 8.32
N GLY A 109 1.80 7.54 8.78
CA GLY A 109 2.54 7.68 10.02
C GLY A 109 1.75 7.25 11.24
N GLU A 110 0.45 7.56 11.29
CA GLU A 110 -0.45 7.12 12.36
C GLU A 110 -0.63 5.60 12.41
N LEU A 111 -0.77 4.95 11.26
CA LEU A 111 -0.83 3.48 11.17
C LEU A 111 0.47 2.83 11.65
N VAL A 112 1.62 3.37 11.27
CA VAL A 112 2.93 2.88 11.70
C VAL A 112 3.12 3.07 13.20
N MET A 113 2.78 4.26 13.73
CA MET A 113 2.83 4.55 15.16
C MET A 113 1.96 3.57 15.96
N LYS A 114 0.73 3.30 15.50
CA LYS A 114 -0.15 2.35 16.18
C LYS A 114 0.47 0.96 16.29
N GLY A 115 1.09 0.46 15.21
CA GLY A 115 1.75 -0.84 15.26
C GLY A 115 3.05 -0.85 16.05
N LEU A 116 3.84 0.23 16.01
CA LEU A 116 5.04 0.37 16.83
C LEU A 116 4.72 0.43 18.33
N LYS A 117 3.59 1.02 18.72
CA LYS A 117 3.15 1.07 20.13
C LYS A 117 2.97 -0.33 20.73
N GLU A 118 2.54 -1.30 19.92
CA GLU A 118 2.38 -2.70 20.35
C GLU A 118 3.71 -3.47 20.34
N LEU A 119 4.63 -3.10 19.44
CA LEU A 119 5.92 -3.79 19.27
C LEU A 119 6.98 -3.34 20.29
N ASP A 120 7.21 -2.04 20.41
CA ASP A 120 8.25 -1.49 21.28
C ASP A 120 8.01 0.01 21.55
N ASP A 121 7.83 0.36 22.83
CA ASP A 121 7.57 1.74 23.26
C ASP A 121 8.70 2.70 22.86
N VAL A 122 9.97 2.25 22.87
CA VAL A 122 11.11 3.11 22.53
C VAL A 122 11.16 3.38 21.02
N ALA A 123 10.90 2.37 20.19
CA ALA A 123 10.79 2.52 18.75
C ALA A 123 9.62 3.43 18.38
N TYR A 124 8.46 3.29 19.04
CA TYR A 124 7.34 4.22 18.90
C TYR A 124 7.79 5.67 19.14
N VAL A 125 8.45 5.92 20.27
CA VAL A 125 8.87 7.27 20.68
C VAL A 125 9.82 7.87 19.64
N ARG A 126 10.82 7.10 19.18
CA ARG A 126 11.77 7.55 18.15
C ARG A 126 11.09 7.88 16.82
N PHE A 127 10.15 7.03 16.40
CA PHE A 127 9.39 7.28 15.17
C PHE A 127 8.52 8.53 15.31
N ALA A 128 7.82 8.66 16.45
CA ALA A 128 7.01 9.83 16.77
C ALA A 128 7.84 11.11 16.79
N SER A 129 9.09 11.08 17.27
CA SER A 129 9.98 12.25 17.28
C SER A 129 10.22 12.85 15.90
N VAL A 130 10.42 12.00 14.89
CA VAL A 130 10.64 12.45 13.51
C VAL A 130 9.34 12.91 12.88
N TYR A 131 8.25 12.20 13.15
CA TYR A 131 6.98 12.42 12.48
C TYR A 131 6.19 13.63 13.02
N LYS A 132 6.08 13.75 14.35
CA LYS A 132 5.38 14.86 15.03
C LYS A 132 6.21 16.15 15.12
N GLU A 133 7.49 16.10 14.78
CA GLU A 133 8.40 17.27 14.78
C GLU A 133 8.26 18.06 16.08
N PHE A 134 8.40 17.39 17.23
CA PHE A 134 8.27 18.04 18.53
C PHE A 134 9.22 19.22 18.60
N LYS A 135 8.64 20.42 18.71
CA LYS A 135 9.39 21.68 18.77
C LYS A 135 10.06 21.85 20.14
N ASP A 136 9.41 21.32 21.18
CA ASP A 136 9.76 21.57 22.57
C ASP A 136 9.80 20.26 23.37
N VAL A 137 10.75 20.17 24.30
CA VAL A 137 10.92 18.99 25.19
C VAL A 137 9.66 18.72 26.01
N ASP A 138 8.93 19.76 26.40
CA ASP A 138 7.68 19.62 27.15
C ASP A 138 6.59 18.89 26.35
N THR A 139 6.47 19.17 25.06
CA THR A 139 5.49 18.48 24.18
C THR A 139 5.83 16.99 24.01
N PHE A 140 7.12 16.66 24.05
CA PHE A 140 7.58 15.27 24.04
C PHE A 140 7.29 14.56 25.36
N MET A 141 7.50 15.22 26.50
CA MET A 141 7.18 14.67 27.82
C MET A 141 5.68 14.43 28.01
N GLN A 142 4.83 15.32 27.50
CA GLN A 142 3.37 15.11 27.51
C GLN A 142 2.95 13.89 26.70
N GLU A 143 3.56 13.65 25.54
CA GLU A 143 3.29 12.45 24.75
C GLU A 143 3.75 11.17 25.47
N LEU A 144 4.91 11.22 26.14
CA LEU A 144 5.39 10.11 26.97
C LEU A 144 4.45 9.80 28.15
N GLN A 145 3.95 10.83 28.82
CA GLN A 145 2.97 10.65 29.90
C GLN A 145 1.69 10.00 29.38
N ARG A 146 1.17 10.49 28.25
CA ARG A 146 -0.01 9.92 27.61
C ARG A 146 0.17 8.46 27.19
N LEU A 147 1.35 8.08 26.71
CA LEU A 147 1.67 6.68 26.41
C LEU A 147 1.61 5.79 27.65
N LEU A 148 2.09 6.29 28.79
CA LEU A 148 2.08 5.57 30.07
C LEU A 148 0.66 5.44 30.65
N GLU A 149 -0.22 6.41 30.39
CA GLU A 149 -1.62 6.41 30.84
C GLU A 149 -2.56 5.55 29.96
N GLU A 150 -2.22 5.36 28.68
CA GLU A 150 -3.03 4.58 27.72
C GLU A 150 -2.69 3.06 27.72
N LYS A 151 -1.88 2.58 28.67
CA LYS A 151 -1.56 1.14 28.88
C LYS A 151 -2.29 0.60 30.09
#